data_AF-A0A1C7EID6-F1
#
_entry.id   AF-A0A1C7EID6-F1
#
_cell.length_a   1.000
_cell.length_b   1.000
_cell.length_c   1.000
_cell.angle_alpha   90.00
_cell.angle_beta   90.00
_cell.angle_gamma   90.00
#
_symmetry.space_group_name_H-M   'P 1'
#
loop_
_entity.id
_entity.type
_entity.pdbx_description
1 polymer ?
#
loop_
_entity_poly.entity_id
_entity_poly.type
_entity_poly.pdbx_seq_one_letter_code
_entity_poly.pdbx_strand_id
1 'polypeptide(L)'
;MILNLYQLFKASLLEPKKQAAVRIMSIGKIMQFIFVFILLLTVASFVEWSTGLGNASSSIDGLIEFVEEIDWLLYPFAFVFLFVSTTIYHFIKISLFALIALLILNSRKRRGEYRHLWRTTALSVTIPTLLAFALSFFDIDFNVSIATSLLTIFYLYVAIGYYPKKPPISKKQA
;
A
#
# COMPACT_ATOMS: atom_id res chain seq x y z
N MET A 1 -5.74 -21.08 10.60
CA MET A 1 -6.92 -20.38 10.05
C MET A 1 -6.54 -19.77 8.71
N ILE A 2 -7.04 -20.33 7.60
CA ILE A 2 -6.78 -19.84 6.25
C ILE A 2 -7.61 -18.56 6.08
N LEU A 3 -7.00 -17.39 6.24
CA LEU A 3 -7.70 -16.15 5.90
C LEU A 3 -7.93 -16.09 4.38
N ASN A 4 -9.16 -15.77 3.99
CA ASN A 4 -9.55 -15.46 2.62
C ASN A 4 -9.27 -13.98 2.31
N LEU A 5 -9.23 -13.59 1.03
CA LEU A 5 -8.91 -12.21 0.58
C LEU A 5 -9.77 -11.15 1.29
N TYR A 6 -11.08 -11.40 1.40
CA TYR A 6 -12.00 -10.54 2.14
C TYR A 6 -11.63 -10.38 3.63
N GLN A 7 -11.15 -11.45 4.26
CA GLN A 7 -10.76 -11.40 5.65
C GLN A 7 -9.42 -10.66 5.85
N LEU A 8 -8.53 -10.65 4.84
CA LEU A 8 -7.32 -9.82 4.84
C LEU A 8 -7.68 -8.34 4.72
N PHE A 9 -8.61 -7.99 3.84
CA PHE A 9 -9.13 -6.63 3.74
C PHE A 9 -9.75 -6.17 5.07
N LYS A 10 -10.61 -7.01 5.67
CA LYS A 10 -11.18 -6.73 7.00
C LYS A 10 -10.12 -6.63 8.10
N ALA A 11 -9.04 -7.41 8.02
CA ALA A 11 -7.93 -7.33 8.97
C ALA A 11 -7.08 -6.07 8.79
N SER A 12 -6.98 -5.54 7.57
CA SER A 12 -6.36 -4.24 7.29
C SER A 12 -7.14 -3.10 7.97
N LEU A 13 -8.47 -3.22 7.98
CA LEU A 13 -9.46 -2.21 8.36
C LEU A 13 -9.55 -1.80 9.86
N LEU A 14 -8.59 -2.09 10.74
CA LEU A 14 -8.41 -1.53 12.12
C LEU A 14 -8.06 -2.55 13.21
N GLU A 15 -7.75 -3.82 12.88
CA GLU A 15 -7.36 -4.79 13.91
C GLU A 15 -5.82 -4.96 13.95
N PRO A 16 -5.07 -4.15 14.72
CA PRO A 16 -3.61 -4.21 14.76
C PRO A 16 -3.09 -5.58 15.22
N LYS A 17 -3.88 -6.31 16.01
CA LYS A 17 -3.61 -7.69 16.39
C LYS A 17 -3.65 -8.64 15.18
N LYS A 18 -4.60 -8.47 14.26
CA LYS A 18 -4.68 -9.27 13.03
C LYS A 18 -3.60 -8.88 12.02
N GLN A 19 -3.27 -7.58 11.91
CA GLN A 19 -2.13 -7.12 11.10
C GLN A 19 -0.81 -7.75 11.57
N ALA A 20 -0.61 -7.87 12.89
CA ALA A 20 0.55 -8.54 13.45
C ALA A 20 0.54 -10.08 13.25
N ALA A 21 -0.65 -10.70 13.21
CA ALA A 21 -0.81 -12.12 12.97
C ALA A 21 -0.42 -12.54 11.54
N VAL A 22 -0.45 -11.61 10.57
CA VAL A 22 -0.07 -11.89 9.17
C VAL A 22 1.43 -12.17 9.02
N ARG A 23 2.25 -11.88 10.04
CA ARG A 23 3.67 -12.21 10.05
C ARG A 23 3.96 -13.69 9.77
N ILE A 24 3.11 -14.59 10.26
CA ILE A 24 3.24 -16.06 10.12
C ILE A 24 2.53 -16.62 8.88
N MET A 25 1.88 -15.77 8.08
CA MET A 25 1.17 -16.22 6.88
C MET A 25 2.14 -16.49 5.71
N SER A 26 1.74 -17.37 4.79
CA SER A 26 2.42 -17.56 3.51
C SER A 26 2.47 -16.26 2.70
N ILE A 27 3.62 -15.97 2.08
CA ILE A 27 3.81 -14.73 1.31
C ILE A 27 2.84 -14.62 0.12
N GLY A 28 2.50 -15.72 -0.55
CA GLY A 28 1.66 -15.71 -1.75
C GLY A 28 0.29 -15.03 -1.56
N LYS A 29 -0.37 -15.26 -0.41
CA LYS A 29 -1.67 -14.60 -0.11
C LYS A 29 -1.57 -13.10 0.09
N ILE A 30 -0.45 -12.65 0.65
CA ILE A 30 -0.18 -11.23 0.87
C ILE A 30 0.10 -10.57 -0.47
N MET A 31 0.86 -11.25 -1.35
CA MET A 31 1.09 -10.79 -2.72
C MET A 31 -0.22 -10.68 -3.50
N GLN A 32 -1.07 -11.71 -3.46
CA GLN A 32 -2.40 -11.66 -4.09
C GLN A 32 -3.23 -10.48 -3.58
N PHE A 33 -3.23 -10.25 -2.27
CA PHE A 33 -3.92 -9.10 -1.68
C PHE A 33 -3.37 -7.76 -2.18
N ILE A 34 -2.04 -7.58 -2.19
CA ILE A 34 -1.40 -6.36 -2.68
C ILE A 34 -1.73 -6.12 -4.16
N PHE A 35 -1.64 -7.15 -5.01
CA PHE A 35 -1.94 -7.01 -6.43
C PHE A 35 -3.41 -6.66 -6.69
N VAL A 36 -4.36 -7.30 -6.01
CA VAL A 36 -5.79 -6.95 -6.14
C VAL A 36 -6.06 -5.53 -5.65
N PHE A 37 -5.44 -5.14 -4.54
CA PHE A 37 -5.54 -3.78 -4.02
C PHE A 37 -5.01 -2.74 -4.99
N ILE A 38 -3.82 -2.97 -5.56
CA ILE A 38 -3.22 -2.10 -6.57
C ILE A 38 -4.07 -2.06 -7.83
N LEU A 39 -4.58 -3.20 -8.29
CA LEU A 39 -5.45 -3.26 -9.46
C LEU A 39 -6.71 -2.40 -9.26
N LEU A 40 -7.33 -2.45 -8.07
CA LEU A 40 -8.48 -1.61 -7.75
C LEU A 40 -8.11 -0.12 -7.83
N LEU A 41 -7.00 0.28 -7.21
CA LEU A 41 -6.50 1.66 -7.28
C LEU A 41 -6.21 2.08 -8.72
N THR A 42 -5.54 1.23 -9.49
CA THR A 42 -5.21 1.50 -10.90
C THR A 42 -6.46 1.67 -11.74
N VAL A 43 -7.50 0.84 -11.56
CA VAL A 43 -8.77 1.00 -12.28
C VAL A 43 -9.39 2.36 -11.96
N ALA A 44 -9.43 2.75 -10.69
CA ALA A 44 -10.00 4.03 -10.28
C ALA A 44 -9.19 5.23 -10.84
N SER A 45 -7.86 5.20 -10.70
CA SER A 45 -6.98 6.23 -11.25
C SER A 45 -6.98 6.28 -12.78
N PHE A 46 -7.19 5.14 -13.45
CA PHE A 46 -7.30 5.09 -14.90
C PHE A 46 -8.57 5.79 -15.39
N VAL A 47 -9.70 5.58 -14.70
CA VAL A 47 -10.95 6.30 -15.01
C VAL A 47 -10.72 7.81 -14.88
N GLU A 48 -10.14 8.26 -13.77
CA GLU A 48 -9.82 9.67 -13.55
C GLU A 48 -8.92 10.25 -14.65
N TRP A 49 -7.79 9.58 -14.92
CA TRP A 49 -6.88 9.97 -16.00
C TRP A 49 -7.57 10.01 -17.37
N SER A 50 -8.42 9.02 -17.68
CA SER A 50 -9.12 8.96 -18.97
C SER A 50 -10.12 10.10 -19.15
N THR A 51 -10.84 10.46 -18.08
CA THR A 51 -11.77 11.61 -18.11
C THR A 51 -11.01 12.94 -18.19
N GLY A 52 -9.88 13.06 -17.49
CA GLY A 52 -9.01 14.23 -17.57
C GLY A 52 -8.43 14.43 -18.97
N LEU A 53 -8.03 13.34 -19.64
CA LEU A 53 -7.55 13.38 -21.01
C LEU A 53 -8.64 13.88 -21.97
N GLY A 54 -9.87 13.38 -21.85
CA GLY A 54 -11.00 13.82 -22.69
C GLY A 54 -11.33 15.31 -22.55
N ASN A 55 -11.24 15.86 -21.33
CA ASN A 55 -11.45 17.30 -21.10
C ASN A 55 -10.30 18.16 -21.64
N ALA A 56 -9.06 17.65 -21.58
CA ALA A 56 -7.89 18.36 -22.06
C ALA A 56 -7.82 18.36 -23.60
N SER A 57 -8.14 17.23 -24.24
CA SER A 57 -8.13 17.10 -25.70
C SER A 57 -9.19 18.01 -26.34
N SER A 58 -10.38 18.13 -25.75
CA SER A 58 -11.44 19.03 -26.25
C SER A 58 -11.04 20.52 -26.28
N SER A 59 -9.95 20.90 -25.62
CA SER A 59 -9.44 22.28 -25.58
C SER A 59 -8.37 22.56 -26.65
N ILE A 60 -7.88 21.53 -27.35
CA ILE A 60 -6.77 21.63 -28.31
C ILE A 60 -7.13 20.78 -29.54
N ASP A 61 -7.66 21.41 -30.58
CA ASP A 61 -8.15 20.75 -31.80
C ASP A 61 -7.15 19.74 -32.40
N GLY A 62 -5.85 20.07 -32.43
CA GLY A 62 -4.82 19.17 -32.98
C GLY A 62 -4.49 17.95 -32.11
N LEU A 63 -4.83 17.95 -30.82
CA LEU A 63 -4.66 16.78 -29.96
C LEU A 63 -5.81 15.78 -30.12
N ILE A 64 -7.01 16.24 -30.48
CA ILE A 64 -8.18 15.38 -30.67
C ILE A 64 -7.92 14.40 -31.82
N GLU A 65 -7.47 14.90 -32.97
CA GLU A 65 -7.21 14.10 -34.17
C GLU A 65 -6.12 13.05 -33.93
N PHE A 66 -5.03 13.42 -33.23
CA PHE A 66 -3.97 12.48 -32.87
C PHE A 66 -4.45 11.39 -31.91
N VAL A 67 -5.21 11.76 -30.87
CA VAL A 67 -5.72 10.82 -29.87
C VAL A 67 -6.69 9.83 -30.52
N GLU A 68 -7.66 10.32 -31.30
CA GLU A 68 -8.64 9.48 -32.00
C GLU A 68 -7.97 8.44 -32.92
N GLU A 69 -6.87 8.79 -33.60
CA GLU A 69 -6.16 7.87 -34.48
C GLU A 69 -5.49 6.71 -33.72
N ILE A 70 -5.00 6.96 -32.50
CA ILE A 70 -4.24 5.98 -31.72
C ILE A 70 -4.99 5.41 -30.52
N ASP A 71 -6.26 5.77 -30.30
CA ASP A 71 -7.06 5.42 -29.12
C ASP A 71 -6.97 3.94 -28.74
N TRP A 72 -7.12 3.06 -29.74
CA TRP A 72 -7.07 1.62 -29.57
C TRP A 72 -5.76 1.13 -28.94
N LEU A 73 -4.64 1.78 -29.25
CA LEU A 73 -3.34 1.46 -28.68
C LEU A 73 -3.08 2.23 -27.39
N LEU A 74 -3.48 3.50 -27.34
CA LEU A 74 -3.19 4.43 -26.26
C LEU A 74 -3.79 3.96 -24.94
N TYR A 75 -5.08 3.64 -24.90
CA TYR A 75 -5.77 3.29 -23.65
C TYR A 75 -5.25 1.98 -23.02
N PRO A 76 -5.13 0.85 -23.75
CA PRO A 76 -4.56 -0.37 -23.17
C PRO A 76 -3.11 -0.21 -22.74
N PHE A 77 -2.30 0.50 -23.54
CA PHE A 77 -0.92 0.79 -23.19
C PHE A 77 -0.83 1.62 -21.91
N ALA A 78 -1.61 2.70 -21.82
CA ALA A 78 -1.66 3.56 -20.65
C ALA A 78 -2.13 2.81 -19.40
N PHE A 79 -3.14 1.92 -19.52
CA PHE A 79 -3.60 1.10 -18.41
C PHE A 79 -2.49 0.17 -17.88
N VAL A 80 -1.79 -0.54 -18.77
CA VAL A 80 -0.68 -1.43 -18.39
C VAL A 80 0.47 -0.63 -17.80
N PHE A 81 0.83 0.49 -18.42
CA PHE A 81 1.89 1.37 -17.93
C PHE A 81 1.56 1.94 -16.54
N LEU A 82 0.33 2.39 -16.35
CA LEU A 82 -0.18 2.86 -15.06
C LEU A 82 -0.13 1.75 -14.02
N PHE A 83 -0.63 0.54 -14.34
CA PHE A 83 -0.59 -0.60 -13.43
C PHE A 83 0.83 -0.95 -12.97
N VAL A 84 1.79 -1.01 -13.90
CA VAL A 84 3.21 -1.28 -13.59
C VAL A 84 3.79 -0.16 -12.71
N SER A 85 3.53 1.09 -13.06
CA SER A 85 4.02 2.26 -12.32
C SER A 85 3.46 2.32 -10.90
N THR A 86 2.14 2.12 -10.75
CA THR A 86 1.47 2.04 -9.46
C THR A 86 2.01 0.87 -8.64
N THR A 87 2.31 -0.26 -9.27
CA THR A 87 2.91 -1.43 -8.61
C THR A 87 4.29 -1.11 -8.05
N ILE A 88 5.19 -0.57 -8.87
CA ILE A 88 6.55 -0.20 -8.45
C ILE A 88 6.48 0.78 -7.28
N TYR A 89 5.66 1.82 -7.39
CA TYR A 89 5.47 2.81 -6.33
C TYR A 89 5.03 2.17 -5.00
N HIS A 90 4.02 1.30 -5.03
CA HIS A 90 3.52 0.64 -3.82
C HIS A 90 4.55 -0.32 -3.21
N PHE A 91 5.30 -1.05 -4.03
CA PHE A 91 6.33 -1.96 -3.54
C PHE A 91 7.48 -1.22 -2.88
N ILE A 92 7.92 -0.10 -3.46
CA ILE A 92 8.94 0.78 -2.86
C ILE A 92 8.40 1.34 -1.53
N LYS A 93 7.17 1.88 -1.53
CA LYS A 93 6.51 2.42 -0.33
C LYS A 93 6.46 1.41 0.80
N ILE A 94 5.95 0.19 0.55
CA ILE A 94 5.88 -0.88 1.56
C ILE A 94 7.27 -1.24 2.08
N SER A 95 8.27 -1.31 1.20
CA SER A 95 9.64 -1.67 1.58
C SER A 95 10.29 -0.60 2.48
N LEU A 96 10.14 0.68 2.14
CA LEU A 96 10.62 1.79 2.98
C LEU A 96 9.94 1.80 4.36
N PHE A 97 8.62 1.65 4.41
CA PHE A 97 7.92 1.57 5.69
C PHE A 97 8.26 0.31 6.49
N ALA A 98 8.60 -0.81 5.85
CA ALA A 98 9.08 -2.01 6.53
C ALA A 98 10.46 -1.81 7.17
N LEU A 99 11.33 -1.00 6.57
CA LEU A 99 12.59 -0.59 7.20
C LEU A 99 12.34 0.25 8.45
N ILE A 100 11.42 1.22 8.37
CA ILE A 100 10.99 2.01 9.54
C ILE A 100 10.39 1.09 10.62
N ALA A 101 9.57 0.11 10.23
CA ALA A 101 9.00 -0.87 11.13
C ALA A 101 10.08 -1.71 11.85
N LEU A 102 11.20 -2.00 11.19
CA LEU A 102 12.35 -2.68 11.81
C LEU A 102 12.98 -1.84 12.92
N LEU A 103 13.14 -0.54 12.68
CA LEU A 103 13.64 0.39 13.70
C LEU A 103 12.69 0.41 14.92
N ILE A 104 11.38 0.51 14.68
CA ILE A 104 10.36 0.48 15.74
C ILE A 104 10.39 -0.85 16.53
N LEU A 105 10.53 -1.98 15.82
CA LEU A 105 10.60 -3.32 16.42
C LEU A 105 11.80 -3.45 17.37
N ASN A 106 12.96 -2.93 16.95
CA ASN A 106 14.17 -2.93 17.75
C ASN A 106 14.03 -2.05 19.00
N SER A 107 13.51 -0.84 18.86
CA SER A 107 13.24 0.07 19.98
C SER A 107 12.25 -0.53 21.00
N ARG A 108 11.26 -1.32 20.54
CA ARG A 108 10.28 -1.98 21.41
C ARG A 108 10.72 -3.35 21.96
N LYS A 109 11.95 -3.80 21.69
CA LYS A 109 12.51 -5.10 22.13
C LYS A 109 11.61 -6.30 21.77
N ARG A 110 10.99 -6.28 20.57
CA ARG A 110 10.12 -7.36 20.07
C ARG A 110 10.85 -8.25 19.06
N ARG A 111 10.43 -9.52 18.91
CA ARG A 111 11.02 -10.49 17.97
C ARG A 111 10.38 -10.37 16.60
N GLY A 112 11.19 -10.31 15.55
CA GLY A 112 10.73 -10.25 14.18
C GLY A 112 11.90 -9.96 13.23
N GLU A 113 11.70 -10.26 11.96
CA GLU A 113 12.65 -10.03 10.88
C GLU A 113 12.03 -9.10 9.84
N TYR A 114 12.84 -8.55 8.93
CA TYR A 114 12.37 -7.71 7.83
C TYR A 114 11.20 -8.34 7.07
N ARG A 115 11.28 -9.63 6.75
CA ARG A 115 10.23 -10.36 6.02
C ARG A 115 8.90 -10.41 6.76
N HIS A 116 8.92 -10.44 8.08
CA HIS A 116 7.71 -10.43 8.90
C HIS A 116 7.08 -9.05 8.93
N LEU A 117 7.93 -8.02 9.04
CA LEU A 117 7.49 -6.63 9.05
C LEU A 117 6.95 -6.20 7.71
N TRP A 118 7.58 -6.59 6.60
CA TRP A 118 7.09 -6.31 5.24
C TRP A 118 5.65 -6.78 5.04
N ARG A 119 5.33 -7.98 5.55
CA ARG A 119 3.97 -8.56 5.53
C ARG A 119 2.97 -7.74 6.36
N THR A 120 3.38 -7.28 7.54
CA THR A 120 2.53 -6.42 8.38
C THR A 120 2.35 -5.03 7.75
N THR A 121 3.43 -4.44 7.22
CA THR A 121 3.40 -3.15 6.53
C THR A 121 2.48 -3.16 5.32
N ALA A 122 2.50 -4.22 4.51
CA ALA A 122 1.61 -4.37 3.37
C ALA A 122 0.12 -4.20 3.74
N LEU A 123 -0.29 -4.68 4.92
CA LEU A 123 -1.64 -4.45 5.42
C LEU A 123 -1.81 -3.07 6.05
N SER A 124 -0.86 -2.60 6.86
CA SER A 124 -0.96 -1.31 7.54
C SER A 124 -0.98 -0.11 6.58
N VAL A 125 -0.39 -0.23 5.38
CA VAL A 125 -0.35 0.84 4.35
C VAL A 125 -1.69 1.02 3.64
N THR A 126 -2.55 0.00 3.61
CA THR A 126 -3.77 0.00 2.78
C THR A 126 -4.78 1.08 3.17
N ILE A 127 -5.13 1.19 4.45
CA ILE A 127 -6.05 2.21 4.95
C ILE A 127 -5.53 3.64 4.73
N PRO A 128 -4.30 3.99 5.12
CA PRO A 128 -3.74 5.30 4.79
C PRO A 128 -3.74 5.60 3.29
N THR A 129 -3.53 4.58 2.44
CA THR A 129 -3.53 4.78 0.98
C THR A 129 -4.94 4.98 0.43
N LEU A 130 -5.93 4.24 0.92
CA LEU A 130 -7.35 4.47 0.58
C LEU A 130 -7.81 5.85 1.05
N LEU A 131 -7.36 6.28 2.24
CA LEU A 131 -7.66 7.60 2.77
C LEU A 131 -7.00 8.68 1.90
N ALA A 132 -5.74 8.51 1.51
CA ALA A 132 -5.06 9.44 0.59
C ALA A 132 -5.82 9.54 -0.74
N PHE A 133 -6.22 8.41 -1.30
CA PHE A 133 -6.99 8.33 -2.54
C PHE A 133 -8.40 8.95 -2.41
N ALA A 134 -9.07 8.78 -1.27
CA ALA A 134 -10.36 9.43 -1.04
C ALA A 134 -10.21 10.96 -0.86
N LEU A 135 -9.10 11.41 -0.27
CA LEU A 135 -8.84 12.84 -0.06
C LEU A 135 -8.33 13.56 -1.32
N SER A 136 -7.77 12.84 -2.30
CA SER A 136 -7.35 13.47 -3.56
C SER A 136 -8.52 14.07 -4.35
N PHE A 137 -9.75 13.59 -4.13
CA PHE A 137 -10.96 14.20 -4.70
C PHE A 137 -11.31 15.59 -4.12
N PHE A 138 -10.65 16.03 -3.05
CA PHE A 138 -10.94 17.28 -2.35
C PHE A 138 -9.84 18.35 -2.50
N ASP A 139 -8.86 18.16 -3.40
CA ASP A 139 -7.76 19.09 -3.69
C ASP A 139 -6.89 19.49 -2.47
N ILE A 140 -6.77 18.61 -1.47
CA ILE A 140 -5.95 18.85 -0.27
C ILE A 140 -4.56 18.24 -0.46
N ASP A 141 -3.65 18.94 -1.14
CA ASP A 141 -2.41 18.29 -1.60
C ASP A 141 -1.28 18.20 -0.57
N PHE A 142 -0.84 19.32 0.01
CA PHE A 142 0.45 19.33 0.73
C PHE A 142 0.44 18.54 2.06
N ASN A 143 -0.70 18.53 2.76
CA ASN A 143 -0.80 17.92 4.09
C ASN A 143 -1.22 16.45 4.07
N VAL A 144 -1.87 15.97 3.00
CA VAL A 144 -2.45 14.62 2.96
C VAL A 144 -1.39 13.53 2.89
N SER A 145 -0.32 13.74 2.11
CA SER A 145 0.78 12.76 2.01
C SER A 145 1.52 12.58 3.33
N ILE A 146 1.78 13.68 4.05
CA ILE A 146 2.43 13.65 5.37
C ILE A 146 1.49 13.00 6.39
N ALA A 147 0.22 13.39 6.43
CA ALA A 147 -0.76 12.86 7.36
C ALA A 147 -0.95 11.35 7.20
N THR A 148 -1.08 10.86 5.96
CA THR A 148 -1.26 9.42 5.65
C THR A 148 0.02 8.62 5.92
N SER A 149 1.19 9.21 5.74
CA SER A 149 2.48 8.60 6.11
C SER A 149 2.63 8.46 7.63
N LEU A 150 2.31 9.51 8.39
CA LEU A 150 2.28 9.47 9.85
C LEU A 150 1.26 8.46 10.36
N LEU A 151 0.09 8.39 9.72
CA LEU A 151 -0.94 7.40 10.02
C LEU A 151 -0.41 5.98 9.77
N THR A 152 0.30 5.73 8.67
CA THR A 152 0.95 4.43 8.40
C THR A 152 1.93 4.04 9.53
N ILE A 153 2.77 4.99 9.96
CA ILE A 153 3.73 4.77 11.05
C ILE A 153 2.99 4.47 12.36
N PHE A 154 1.89 5.18 12.64
CA PHE A 154 1.05 4.93 13.81
C PHE A 154 0.47 3.50 13.80
N TYR A 155 -0.11 3.07 12.67
CA TYR A 155 -0.63 1.70 12.55
C TYR A 155 0.46 0.64 12.75
N LEU A 156 1.64 0.85 12.17
CA LEU A 156 2.79 -0.02 12.37
C LEU A 156 3.23 -0.06 13.84
N TYR A 157 3.31 1.09 14.49
CA TYR A 157 3.67 1.21 15.89
C TYR A 157 2.72 0.40 16.80
N VAL A 158 1.42 0.47 16.55
CA VAL A 158 0.41 -0.30 17.30
C VAL A 158 0.50 -1.80 16.97
N ALA A 159 0.59 -2.16 15.68
CA ALA A 159 0.68 -3.57 15.26
C ALA A 159 1.92 -4.28 15.83
N ILE A 160 3.07 -3.60 15.83
CA ILE A 160 4.32 -4.12 16.42
C ILE A 160 4.18 -4.36 17.92
N GLY A 161 3.30 -3.64 18.61
CA GLY A 161 2.98 -3.90 20.03
C GLY A 161 2.53 -5.34 20.31
N TYR A 162 1.92 -6.01 19.31
CA TYR A 162 1.44 -7.39 19.39
C TYR A 162 2.49 -8.43 18.92
N TYR A 163 3.71 -8.01 18.57
CA TYR A 163 4.80 -8.94 18.29
C TYR A 163 5.31 -9.61 19.59
N PRO A 164 5.87 -10.84 19.53
CA PRO A 164 6.34 -11.53 20.72
C PRO A 164 7.48 -10.76 21.37
N LYS A 165 7.54 -10.73 22.70
CA LYS A 165 8.66 -10.13 23.42
C LYS A 165 9.93 -10.97 23.19
N LYS A 166 11.10 -10.32 23.07
CA LYS A 166 12.39 -11.03 23.11
C LYS A 166 12.51 -11.73 24.49
N PRO A 167 13.01 -12.98 24.55
CA PRO A 167 13.27 -13.62 25.84
C PRO A 167 14.28 -12.78 26.63
N PRO A 168 14.21 -12.77 27.97
CA PRO A 168 15.23 -12.12 28.78
C PRO A 168 16.60 -12.69 28.39
N ILE A 169 17.59 -11.83 28.22
CA ILE A 169 18.96 -12.24 27.92
C ILE A 169 19.41 -13.04 29.14
N SER A 170 19.38 -14.37 29.05
CA SER A 170 20.00 -15.24 30.05
C SER A 170 21.48 -14.89 30.00
N LYS A 171 21.98 -14.23 31.06
CA LYS A 171 23.41 -14.10 31.28
C LYS A 171 23.92 -15.54 31.38
N LYS A 172 24.55 -16.05 30.31
CA LYS A 172 25.43 -17.21 30.43
C LYS A 172 26.47 -16.81 31.47
N GLN A 173 26.36 -17.40 32.65
CA GLN A 173 27.42 -17.36 33.65
C GLN A 173 28.64 -17.99 32.97
N ALA A 174 29.63 -17.16 32.70
CA ALA A 174 30.98 -17.59 32.32
C ALA A 174 31.73 -17.95 33.59
#